data_AF-A0ABD3KC02-F1
#
_entry.id   AF-A0ABD3KC02-F1
#
_cell.length_a   1.000
_cell.length_b   1.000
_cell.length_c   1.000
_cell.angle_alpha   90.00
_cell.angle_beta   90.00
_cell.angle_gamma   90.00
#
_symmetry.space_group_name_H-M   'P 1'
#
loop_
_entity.id
_entity.type
_entity.pdbx_description
1 polymer ?
#
loop_
_entity_poly.entity_id
_entity_poly.type
_entity_poly.pdbx_seq_one_letter_code
_entity_poly.pdbx_strand_id
1 'polypeptide(L)'
;MAESVAAAAWILAMLATFTLAHCVDDKCAACNAVAGELEIGLSNEKPRNHLDMRHRLDSKGQREGKLIDYRVSELRVVELLDGLCEKMQDYTLEKRDSTQLEWVKVDDWDQLTTGYLRIQKMSWRNL
;
A
#
# COMPACT_ATOMS: atom_id res chain seq x y z
N MET A 1 -1.14 -18.73 -47.07
CA MET A 1 -1.76 -17.52 -46.49
C MET A 1 -2.44 -17.80 -45.16
N ALA A 2 -3.23 -18.88 -45.01
CA ALA A 2 -3.88 -19.24 -43.75
C ALA A 2 -2.90 -19.66 -42.62
N GLU A 3 -1.82 -20.35 -42.98
CA GLU A 3 -0.82 -20.82 -42.01
C GLU A 3 0.02 -19.66 -41.42
N SER A 4 0.32 -18.65 -42.25
CA SER A 4 1.07 -17.47 -41.80
C SER A 4 0.24 -16.54 -40.92
N VAL A 5 -1.08 -16.44 -41.15
CA VAL A 5 -1.98 -15.67 -40.26
C VAL A 5 -2.25 -16.39 -38.94
N ALA A 6 -2.31 -17.73 -38.95
CA ALA A 6 -2.43 -18.51 -37.72
C ALA A 6 -1.18 -18.36 -36.86
N ALA A 7 0.02 -18.48 -37.44
CA ALA A 7 1.27 -18.27 -36.72
C ALA A 7 1.38 -16.86 -36.13
N ALA A 8 0.99 -15.82 -36.89
CA ALA A 8 0.97 -14.45 -36.39
C ALA A 8 -0.04 -14.25 -35.24
N ALA A 9 -1.21 -14.90 -35.30
CA ALA A 9 -2.21 -14.85 -34.24
C ALA A 9 -1.71 -15.52 -32.93
N TRP A 10 -1.01 -16.66 -33.03
CA TRP A 10 -0.39 -17.30 -31.87
C TRP A 10 0.72 -16.45 -31.26
N ILE A 11 1.56 -15.82 -32.08
CA ILE A 11 2.62 -14.90 -31.61
C ILE A 11 2.00 -13.69 -30.88
N LEU A 12 0.95 -13.09 -31.44
CA LEU A 12 0.23 -11.98 -30.82
C LEU A 12 -0.45 -12.38 -29.50
N ALA A 13 -1.04 -13.58 -29.44
CA ALA A 13 -1.65 -14.10 -28.22
C ALA A 13 -0.61 -14.32 -27.11
N MET A 14 0.58 -14.84 -27.44
CA MET A 14 1.68 -15.00 -26.48
C MET A 14 2.24 -13.66 -26.01
N LEU A 15 2.38 -12.68 -26.92
CA LEU A 15 2.79 -11.32 -26.54
C LEU A 15 1.78 -10.65 -25.59
N ALA A 16 0.48 -10.86 -25.80
CA ALA A 16 -0.55 -10.31 -24.92
C ALA A 16 -0.48 -10.88 -23.49
N THR A 17 -0.20 -12.18 -23.33
CA THR A 17 -0.06 -12.78 -21.99
C THR A 17 1.17 -12.27 -21.24
N PHE A 18 2.27 -11.97 -21.93
CA PHE A 18 3.45 -11.34 -21.30
C PHE A 18 3.16 -9.93 -20.75
N THR A 19 2.33 -9.13 -21.43
CA THR A 19 1.97 -7.78 -20.95
C THR A 19 1.12 -7.79 -19.68
N LEU A 20 0.28 -8.81 -19.48
CA LEU A 20 -0.51 -8.98 -18.26
C LEU A 20 0.34 -9.41 -17.06
N ALA A 21 1.42 -10.16 -17.29
CA ALA A 21 2.32 -10.58 -16.21
C ALA A 21 3.04 -9.37 -15.59
N HIS A 22 3.57 -8.45 -16.42
CA HIS A 22 4.30 -7.29 -15.93
C HIS A 22 3.46 -6.28 -15.15
N CYS A 23 2.18 -6.11 -15.49
CA CYS A 23 1.32 -5.18 -14.75
C CYS A 23 0.91 -5.70 -13.37
N VAL A 24 1.09 -7.00 -13.10
CA VAL A 24 0.86 -7.61 -11.79
C VAL A 24 2.04 -7.34 -10.87
N ASP A 25 3.28 -7.40 -11.38
CA ASP A 25 4.48 -7.14 -10.58
C ASP A 25 4.49 -5.73 -9.98
N ASP A 26 4.10 -4.72 -10.75
CA ASP A 26 3.98 -3.32 -10.28
C ASP A 26 2.98 -3.17 -9.12
N LYS A 27 1.82 -3.81 -9.25
CA LYS A 27 0.74 -3.77 -8.26
C LYS A 27 1.11 -4.52 -6.99
N CYS A 28 1.74 -5.70 -7.13
CA CYS A 28 2.25 -6.46 -6.01
C CYS A 28 3.35 -5.69 -5.25
N ALA A 29 4.26 -5.05 -5.97
CA ALA A 29 5.29 -4.22 -5.37
C ALA A 29 4.67 -3.03 -4.60
N ALA A 30 3.62 -2.40 -5.13
CA ALA A 30 2.91 -1.33 -4.42
C ALA A 30 2.25 -1.84 -3.13
N CYS A 31 1.58 -3.00 -3.17
CA CYS A 31 1.00 -3.63 -1.98
C CYS A 31 2.06 -3.94 -0.91
N ASN A 32 3.24 -4.40 -1.32
CA ASN A 32 4.34 -4.69 -0.41
C ASN A 32 4.85 -3.42 0.30
N ALA A 33 4.93 -2.30 -0.40
CA ALA A 33 5.29 -1.01 0.21
C ALA A 33 4.25 -0.53 1.21
N VAL A 34 2.96 -0.63 0.86
CA VAL A 34 1.86 -0.30 1.79
C VAL A 34 1.91 -1.20 3.03
N ALA A 35 2.13 -2.51 2.85
CA ALA A 35 2.27 -3.45 3.96
C ALA A 35 3.46 -3.10 4.87
N GLY A 36 4.59 -2.69 4.28
CA GLY A 36 5.76 -2.24 5.02
C GLY A 36 5.50 -0.98 5.86
N GLU A 37 4.86 0.04 5.30
CA GLU A 37 4.46 1.24 6.07
C GLU A 37 3.48 0.92 7.19
N LEU A 38 2.54 -0.01 6.97
CA LEU A 38 1.63 -0.48 8.02
C LEU A 38 2.36 -1.23 9.14
N GLU A 39 3.35 -2.05 8.82
CA GLU A 39 4.19 -2.74 9.80
C GLU A 39 5.04 -1.76 10.62
N ILE A 40 5.58 -0.72 9.97
CA ILE A 40 6.25 0.40 10.64
C ILE A 40 5.27 1.13 11.57
N GLY A 41 4.03 1.37 11.14
CA GLY A 41 2.99 1.97 11.97
C GLY A 41 2.66 1.14 13.21
N LEU A 42 2.50 -0.18 13.03
CA LEU A 42 2.22 -1.14 14.10
C LEU A 42 3.39 -1.30 15.09
N SER A 43 4.63 -1.31 14.60
CA SER A 43 5.81 -1.43 15.47
C SER A 43 6.07 -0.16 16.30
N ASN A 44 5.71 1.01 15.77
CA ASN A 44 5.78 2.29 16.48
C ASN A 44 4.52 2.62 17.29
N GLU A 45 3.54 1.71 17.31
CA GLU A 45 2.30 1.87 18.08
C GLU A 45 2.61 2.00 19.58
N LYS A 46 2.21 3.11 20.19
CA LYS A 46 2.37 3.30 21.63
C LYS A 46 1.41 2.37 22.38
N PRO A 47 1.84 1.71 23.48
CA PRO A 47 0.93 0.93 24.30
C PRO A 47 -0.24 1.78 24.80
N ARG A 48 -1.46 1.34 24.46
CA ARG A 48 -2.71 1.99 24.91
C ARG A 48 -3.49 1.08 25.83
N ASN A 49 -4.23 1.71 26.74
CA ASN A 49 -5.19 1.04 27.60
C ASN A 49 -6.53 0.84 26.86
N HIS A 50 -7.49 0.21 27.52
CA HIS A 50 -8.87 0.06 27.02
C HIS A 50 -9.55 1.39 26.66
N LEU A 51 -10.40 1.32 25.64
CA LEU A 51 -11.36 2.36 25.30
C LEU A 51 -12.52 2.31 26.30
N ASP A 52 -12.73 3.41 27.01
CA ASP A 52 -13.84 3.55 27.96
C ASP A 52 -15.04 4.24 27.30
N MET A 53 -16.03 3.43 26.91
CA MET A 53 -17.29 3.93 26.34
C MET A 53 -18.36 4.17 27.41
N ARG A 54 -18.01 4.17 28.71
CA ARG A 54 -18.97 4.34 29.80
C ARG A 54 -19.23 5.81 30.10
N HIS A 55 -19.99 6.45 29.20
CA HIS A 55 -20.31 7.87 29.32
C HIS A 55 -21.55 8.16 30.19
N ARG A 56 -22.45 7.18 30.38
CA ARG A 56 -23.70 7.35 31.14
C ARG A 56 -23.55 6.87 32.58
N LEU A 57 -23.92 7.70 33.56
CA LEU A 57 -24.14 7.25 34.94
C LEU A 57 -25.58 6.74 35.11
N ASP A 58 -25.73 5.62 35.79
CA ASP A 58 -27.01 5.15 36.29
C ASP A 58 -27.44 5.94 37.55
N SER A 59 -28.68 5.72 38.00
CA SER A 59 -29.20 6.34 39.23
C SER A 59 -28.54 5.84 40.52
N LYS A 60 -27.69 4.81 40.44
CA LYS A 60 -26.91 4.22 41.54
C LYS A 60 -25.45 4.69 41.53
N GLY A 61 -25.08 5.60 40.63
CA GLY A 61 -23.74 6.13 40.48
C GLY A 61 -22.75 5.23 39.74
N GLN A 62 -23.19 4.10 39.17
CA GLN A 62 -22.35 3.24 38.32
C GLN A 62 -22.31 3.78 36.90
N ARG A 63 -21.14 3.67 36.27
CA ARG A 63 -21.00 4.02 34.85
C ARG A 63 -21.38 2.83 33.98
N GLU A 64 -22.45 2.97 33.23
CA GLU A 64 -22.88 1.97 32.26
C GLU A 64 -22.20 2.20 30.91
N GLY A 65 -21.78 1.10 30.28
CA GLY A 65 -21.18 1.09 28.96
C GLY A 65 -20.17 -0.03 28.78
N LYS A 66 -19.58 -0.09 27.59
CA LYS A 66 -18.64 -1.15 27.20
C LYS A 66 -17.21 -0.68 27.40
N LEU A 67 -16.40 -1.51 28.06
CA LEU A 67 -14.95 -1.38 28.07
C LEU A 67 -14.39 -2.25 26.94
N ILE A 68 -13.72 -1.66 25.96
CA ILE A 68 -13.20 -2.40 24.81
C ILE A 68 -11.67 -2.32 24.81
N ASP A 69 -10.99 -3.43 24.63
CA ASP A 69 -9.54 -3.42 24.45
C ASP A 69 -9.18 -2.70 23.14
N TYR A 70 -8.21 -1.78 23.20
CA TYR A 70 -7.77 -1.02 22.04
C TYR A 70 -7.28 -1.93 20.90
N ARG A 71 -6.63 -3.06 21.21
CA ARG A 71 -6.05 -3.99 20.22
C ARG A 71 -7.08 -4.60 19.27
N VAL A 72 -8.32 -4.77 19.75
CA VAL A 72 -9.46 -5.32 18.99
C VAL A 72 -10.44 -4.24 18.55
N SER A 73 -10.15 -2.98 18.88
CA SER A 73 -11.00 -1.85 18.50
C SER A 73 -10.82 -1.50 17.03
N GLU A 74 -11.91 -1.09 16.39
CA GLU A 74 -11.86 -0.50 15.05
C GLU A 74 -11.01 0.79 15.03
N LEU A 75 -11.01 1.54 16.13
CA LEU A 75 -10.22 2.76 16.25
C LEU A 75 -8.73 2.53 15.95
N ARG A 76 -8.17 1.37 16.35
CA ARG A 76 -6.78 1.02 16.06
C ARG A 76 -6.48 0.99 14.57
N VAL A 77 -7.38 0.45 13.75
CA VAL A 77 -7.15 0.40 12.29
C VAL A 77 -7.36 1.79 11.66
N VAL A 78 -8.30 2.58 12.17
CA VAL A 78 -8.54 3.95 11.70
C VAL A 78 -7.31 4.82 11.94
N GLU A 79 -6.73 4.77 13.14
CA GLU A 79 -5.51 5.53 13.47
C GLU A 79 -4.29 5.08 12.65
N LEU A 80 -4.19 3.79 12.29
CA LEU A 80 -3.10 3.28 11.46
C LEU A 80 -3.24 3.68 9.99
N LEU A 81 -4.47 3.73 9.47
CA LEU A 81 -4.76 4.11 8.09
C LEU A 81 -4.76 5.63 7.88
N ASP A 82 -4.95 6.41 8.95
CA ASP A 82 -4.91 7.86 8.89
C ASP A 82 -3.50 8.35 8.51
N GLY A 83 -3.42 9.24 7.51
CA GLY A 83 -2.14 9.74 7.01
C GLY A 83 -1.33 8.73 6.16
N LEU A 84 -1.83 7.51 5.92
CA LEU A 84 -1.10 6.48 5.18
C LEU A 84 -0.84 6.91 3.73
N CYS A 85 -1.85 7.45 3.07
CA CYS A 85 -1.75 7.91 1.69
C CYS A 85 -0.72 9.03 1.52
N GLU A 86 -0.59 9.91 2.52
CA GLU A 86 0.37 11.00 2.57
C GLU A 86 1.80 10.45 2.65
N LYS A 87 2.06 9.45 3.49
CA LYS A 87 3.38 8.79 3.59
C LYS A 87 3.77 8.05 2.31
N MET A 88 2.79 7.49 1.60
CA MET A 88 3.02 6.82 0.33
C MET A 88 3.43 7.77 -0.82
N GLN A 89 3.30 9.10 -0.65
CA GLN A 89 3.75 10.08 -1.65
C GLN A 89 5.28 10.18 -1.75
N ASP A 90 5.99 9.75 -0.71
CA ASP A 90 7.46 9.76 -0.66
C ASP A 90 8.07 8.51 -1.29
N TYR A 91 7.25 7.59 -1.81
CA TYR A 91 7.70 6.38 -2.47
C TYR A 91 7.80 6.58 -3.99
N THR A 92 8.87 6.05 -4.57
CA THR A 92 9.07 6.00 -6.03
C THR A 92 9.33 4.57 -6.49
N LEU A 93 9.03 4.28 -7.75
CA LEU A 93 9.35 2.99 -8.37
C LEU A 93 10.81 3.02 -8.84
N GLU A 94 11.63 2.13 -8.30
CA GLU A 94 12.99 1.88 -8.77
C GLU A 94 13.04 0.54 -9.50
N LYS A 95 13.66 0.56 -10.68
CA LYS A 95 13.94 -0.66 -11.44
C LYS A 95 15.35 -1.13 -11.09
N ARG A 96 15.45 -2.06 -10.13
CA ARG A 96 16.73 -2.61 -9.70
C ARG A 96 17.36 -3.48 -10.80
N ASP A 97 16.54 -4.22 -11.55
CA ASP A 97 16.97 -5.11 -12.65
C ASP A 97 15.95 -5.13 -13.81
N SER A 98 16.25 -5.79 -14.95
CA SER A 98 15.35 -5.87 -16.11
C SER A 98 13.93 -6.38 -15.78
N THR A 99 13.79 -7.13 -14.69
CA THR A 99 12.58 -7.85 -14.28
C THR A 99 12.06 -7.51 -12.87
N GLN A 100 12.81 -6.81 -12.02
CA GLN A 100 12.41 -6.57 -10.63
C GLN A 100 12.19 -5.08 -10.35
N LEU A 101 10.97 -4.75 -9.95
CA LEU A 101 10.52 -3.40 -9.61
C LEU A 101 10.29 -3.35 -8.10
N GLU A 102 10.86 -2.33 -7.46
CA GLU A 102 10.77 -2.14 -6.01
C GLU A 102 10.35 -0.70 -5.73
N TRP A 103 9.43 -0.53 -4.79
CA TRP A 103 9.06 0.80 -4.31
C TRP A 103 10.03 1.18 -3.20
N VAL A 104 10.78 2.25 -3.43
CA VAL A 104 11.79 2.76 -2.50
C VAL A 104 11.33 4.10 -1.96
N LYS A 105 11.47 4.27 -0.66
CA LYS A 105 11.19 5.54 0.02
C LYS A 105 12.30 6.54 -0.29
N VAL A 106 11.92 7.72 -0.76
CA VAL A 106 12.84 8.80 -1.13
C VAL A 106 12.88 9.80 0.00
N ASP A 107 13.99 9.83 0.74
CA ASP A 107 14.20 10.81 1.81
C ASP A 107 14.65 12.19 1.27
N ASP A 108 15.34 12.21 0.13
CA ASP A 108 15.81 13.42 -0.54
C ASP A 108 15.65 13.30 -2.07
N TRP A 109 14.75 14.11 -2.62
CA TRP A 109 14.44 14.14 -4.05
C TRP A 109 15.58 14.71 -4.91
N ASP A 110 16.50 15.50 -4.32
CA ASP A 110 17.60 16.14 -5.04
C ASP A 110 18.79 15.18 -5.28
N GLN A 111 18.86 14.07 -4.55
CA GLN A 111 19.93 13.06 -4.67
C GLN A 111 19.68 12.01 -5.76
N LEU A 112 18.51 12.01 -6.40
CA LEU A 112 18.19 11.08 -7.49
C LEU A 112 18.86 11.48 -8.81
N THR A 113 20.19 11.37 -8.87
CA THR A 113 21.00 11.65 -10.07
C THR A 113 21.03 10.46 -11.04
N THR A 114 20.49 10.67 -12.25
CA THR A 114 20.92 10.06 -13.53
C THR A 114 20.73 8.54 -13.76
N GLY A 115 19.61 7.98 -13.32
CA GLY A 115 19.19 6.62 -13.72
C GLY A 115 17.71 6.33 -13.46
N TYR A 116 17.14 7.06 -12.52
CA TYR A 116 15.72 7.08 -12.24
C TYR A 116 14.96 7.60 -13.45
N LEU A 117 14.16 6.74 -14.06
CA LEU A 117 13.04 7.19 -14.84
C LEU A 117 12.28 8.15 -13.93
N ARG A 118 12.34 9.46 -14.25
CA ARG A 118 11.43 10.49 -13.74
C ARG A 118 10.01 10.23 -14.27
N ILE A 119 9.64 8.96 -14.34
CA ILE A 119 8.37 8.45 -14.79
C ILE A 119 7.57 8.26 -13.52
N GLN A 120 6.56 9.11 -13.47
CA GLN A 120 5.43 9.01 -12.59
C GLN A 120 5.77 9.22 -11.11
N LYS A 121 5.75 10.51 -10.78
CA LYS A 121 4.81 10.98 -9.74
C LYS A 121 3.42 10.46 -10.14
N MET A 122 3.17 9.16 -9.97
CA MET A 122 1.90 8.54 -10.32
C MET A 122 0.96 9.06 -9.26
N SER A 123 0.19 10.07 -9.66
CA SER A 123 -0.92 10.58 -8.88
C SER A 123 -1.76 9.39 -8.43
N TRP A 124 -1.68 9.04 -7.14
CA TRP A 124 -2.51 8.05 -6.44
C TRP A 124 -4.03 8.30 -6.57
N ARG A 125 -4.47 9.26 -7.39
CA ARG A 125 -5.88 9.61 -7.64
C ARG A 125 -6.64 8.62 -8.52
N ASN A 126 -5.97 7.72 -9.24
CA ASN A 126 -6.63 6.83 -10.21
C ASN A 126 -6.29 5.34 -10.02
N LEU A 127 -5.89 4.92 -8.82
CA LEU A 127 -5.95 3.52 -8.39
C LEU A 127 -7.27 3.27 -7.65
#